data_AF-A0AAP0IRC1-F1
#
_entry.id   AF-A0AAP0IRC1-F1
#
_cell.length_a   1.000
_cell.length_b   1.000
_cell.length_c   1.000
_cell.angle_alpha   90.00
_cell.angle_beta   90.00
_cell.angle_gamma   90.00
#
_symmetry.space_group_name_H-M   'P 1'
#
loop_
_entity.id
_entity.type
_entity.pdbx_description
1 polymer ?
#
loop_
_entity_poly.entity_id
_entity_poly.type
_entity_poly.pdbx_seq_one_letter_code
_entity_poly.pdbx_strand_id
1 'polypeptide(L)'
;MSGAGQAVEHVGFPKMDAKRQAENDRRSDCCNPVKKPGPVTMDHVLLALQETKEEREARIRSLFNFFDAANVGYLDYAQIENGLSALQIPAEYKYAKDLLNVCDANSDGKVEYQEFRRYMDDKELELYRIFQAIDVEHNGCILPEELWDALVRAGIEIDDEELAHFVEQVDKDNNGIITFEEWRDFLFLYPHEATIQNIYQYWERVCLVDIGEQPVIPEGISKHAHASRHLIAGGLAGAASRTATAPLDRLKVVLQVQTSRADVMPAVKEILREGGFLGFFRGNGINVLKVAPESAIKFYTYEMLKRFIVNSKGEGKEDIGAAGRLVAGGLAGAVAQTSIYPMDLVKTRLQTCPCVGGIAPSLGTLSKDIWVQEGPRAFYRGLVPSLLGIIPYAGIDLAAYETLKEMSKTYILHDGEPGPLVQLGCGTISGALGATCVYPLQVIRTRLQATHSKADAPYKGMLDVFWRTLQHEGFRVLGTVVVSDSNPPVLRSATKLLRDFSRVSELLKLSRKMVLSNDIDLLNPPAELEKRKHKLKRLVPTPNSFFMDVKCQGCFNITTVFSHSQTVVVCGNCQTVLCQPTGGKARLTEGCSFRKKVD
;
A
#
# COMPACT_ATOMS: atom_id res chain seq x y z
N MET A 1 24.93 6.24 -39.00
CA MET A 1 24.16 7.36 -38.43
C MET A 1 22.92 6.72 -37.82
N SER A 2 22.99 6.42 -36.52
CA SER A 2 22.37 7.20 -35.42
C SER A 2 20.87 6.87 -35.33
N GLY A 3 20.29 6.46 -34.21
CA GLY A 3 20.80 6.25 -32.85
C GLY A 3 19.67 5.61 -32.03
N ALA A 4 20.03 4.69 -31.14
CA ALA A 4 19.13 3.92 -30.30
C ALA A 4 18.76 4.69 -29.02
N GLY A 5 17.50 4.60 -28.59
CA GLY A 5 17.07 4.97 -27.23
C GLY A 5 17.30 3.78 -26.31
N GLN A 6 18.21 3.95 -25.33
CA GLN A 6 18.62 2.94 -24.37
C GLN A 6 17.60 2.78 -23.23
N ALA A 7 17.44 1.53 -22.81
CA ALA A 7 16.76 1.12 -21.59
C ALA A 7 17.55 1.62 -20.37
N VAL A 8 16.81 2.04 -19.33
CA VAL A 8 17.36 2.42 -18.03
C VAL A 8 17.76 1.14 -17.30
N GLU A 9 19.06 0.93 -17.14
CA GLU A 9 19.63 -0.15 -16.31
C GLU A 9 19.52 0.24 -14.83
N HIS A 10 18.89 -0.62 -14.03
CA HIS A 10 19.01 -0.57 -12.57
C HIS A 10 20.49 -0.75 -12.19
N VAL A 11 21.06 0.25 -11.52
CA VAL A 11 22.41 0.17 -10.97
C VAL A 11 22.37 -0.75 -9.76
N GLY A 12 22.82 -1.99 -9.93
CA GLY A 12 23.00 -2.93 -8.83
C GLY A 12 24.21 -2.54 -7.99
N PHE A 13 23.99 -2.25 -6.71
CA PHE A 13 25.07 -2.09 -5.74
C PHE A 13 25.77 -3.44 -5.50
N PRO A 14 27.11 -3.49 -5.47
CA PRO A 14 27.83 -4.73 -5.17
C PRO A 14 27.62 -5.12 -3.70
N LYS A 15 27.22 -6.39 -3.46
CA LYS A 15 27.08 -6.98 -2.12
C LYS A 15 28.34 -6.73 -1.29
N MET A 16 28.22 -6.01 -0.18
CA MET A 16 29.33 -5.76 0.73
C MET A 16 29.67 -7.01 1.54
N ASP A 17 30.73 -7.71 1.15
CA ASP A 17 31.25 -8.85 1.89
C ASP A 17 31.87 -8.42 3.24
N ALA A 18 31.56 -9.18 4.31
CA ALA A 18 32.08 -9.08 5.68
C ALA A 18 33.62 -9.18 5.83
N LYS A 19 34.37 -9.20 4.72
CA LYS A 19 35.84 -9.28 4.69
C LYS A 19 36.54 -7.92 4.78
N ARG A 20 35.87 -6.79 4.49
CA ARG A 20 36.49 -5.44 4.60
C ARG A 20 36.65 -4.95 6.04
N GLN A 21 35.89 -5.51 6.98
CA GLN A 21 35.98 -5.18 8.41
C GLN A 21 37.36 -5.53 9.00
N ALA A 22 38.04 -6.56 8.48
CA ALA A 22 39.36 -6.99 8.98
C ALA A 22 40.54 -6.19 8.39
N GLU A 23 40.34 -5.45 7.29
CA GLU A 23 41.38 -4.59 6.69
C GLU A 23 41.38 -3.17 7.28
N ASN A 24 40.23 -2.66 7.75
CA ASN A 24 40.13 -1.34 8.39
C ASN A 24 40.79 -1.31 9.79
N ASP A 25 40.75 -2.41 10.56
CA ASP A 25 41.42 -2.51 11.85
C ASP A 25 42.96 -2.44 11.76
N ARG A 26 43.55 -2.70 10.58
CA ARG A 26 45.02 -2.64 10.38
C ARG A 26 45.53 -1.29 9.89
N ARG A 27 44.65 -0.34 9.57
CA ARG A 27 45.04 1.05 9.21
C ARG A 27 44.92 2.04 10.36
N SER A 28 44.52 1.57 11.55
CA SER A 28 44.33 2.38 12.76
C SER A 28 45.59 3.06 13.33
N ASP A 29 46.80 2.77 12.85
CA ASP A 29 48.04 3.21 13.51
C ASP A 29 48.93 4.15 12.68
N CYS A 30 48.43 4.72 11.59
CA CYS A 30 49.20 5.64 10.74
C CYS A 30 48.42 6.88 10.31
N CYS A 31 47.93 7.69 11.25
CA CYS A 31 47.40 9.02 10.91
C CYS A 31 48.13 10.12 11.70
N ASN A 32 48.83 10.96 10.92
CA ASN A 32 49.38 12.26 11.30
C ASN A 32 48.36 13.09 12.11
N PRO A 33 48.83 14.02 12.98
CA PRO A 33 47.95 14.91 13.72
C PRO A 33 47.27 15.90 12.75
N VAL A 34 46.05 15.60 12.33
CA VAL A 34 45.22 16.52 11.54
C VAL A 34 44.82 17.70 12.46
N LYS A 35 45.15 18.92 12.02
CA LYS A 35 44.72 20.16 12.66
C LYS A 35 43.21 20.15 12.83
N LYS A 36 42.71 20.50 14.03
CA LYS A 36 41.28 20.73 14.29
C LYS A 36 40.71 21.67 13.20
N PRO A 37 39.60 21.33 12.52
CA PRO A 37 38.96 22.25 11.59
C PRO A 37 38.53 23.52 12.34
N GLY A 38 38.72 24.68 11.71
CA GLY A 38 38.33 25.98 12.27
C GLY A 38 36.79 26.12 12.37
N PRO A 39 36.29 27.23 12.95
CA PRO A 39 34.85 27.48 13.02
C PRO A 39 34.27 27.61 11.60
N VAL A 40 33.20 26.86 11.32
CA VAL A 40 32.40 26.98 10.10
C VAL A 40 31.82 28.39 9.99
N THR A 41 32.11 29.06 8.89
CA THR A 41 31.60 30.39 8.54
C THR A 41 30.64 30.33 7.34
N MET A 42 29.81 31.37 7.19
CA MET A 42 28.86 31.49 6.08
C MET A 42 29.54 31.48 4.69
N ASP A 43 30.79 31.92 4.59
CA ASP A 43 31.52 31.87 3.32
C ASP A 43 31.77 30.42 2.84
N HIS A 44 31.84 29.44 3.76
CA HIS A 44 31.91 28.02 3.38
C HIS A 44 30.59 27.51 2.82
N VAL A 45 29.47 27.93 3.41
CA VAL A 45 28.11 27.57 2.96
C VAL A 45 27.87 28.10 1.55
N LEU A 46 28.20 29.37 1.30
CA LEU A 46 28.10 30.01 -0.01
C LEU A 46 28.97 29.29 -1.06
N LEU A 47 30.18 28.89 -0.68
CA LEU A 47 31.08 28.16 -1.58
C LEU A 47 30.53 26.76 -1.91
N ALA A 48 29.96 26.06 -0.93
CA ALA A 48 29.37 24.74 -1.13
C ALA A 48 28.13 24.78 -2.04
N LEU A 49 27.31 25.83 -1.91
CA LEU A 49 26.12 26.05 -2.73
C LEU A 49 26.40 26.75 -4.06
N GLN A 50 27.66 27.17 -4.30
CA GLN A 50 28.06 27.97 -5.45
C GLN A 50 27.20 29.24 -5.67
N GLU A 51 26.71 29.84 -4.59
CA GLU A 51 25.81 31.01 -4.62
C GLU A 51 26.51 32.27 -4.10
N THR A 52 26.15 33.42 -4.64
CA THR A 52 26.55 34.74 -4.12
C THR A 52 25.70 35.16 -2.91
N LYS A 53 26.17 36.16 -2.15
CA LYS A 53 25.41 36.69 -1.00
C LYS A 53 24.07 37.29 -1.45
N GLU A 54 24.05 37.88 -2.63
CA GLU A 54 22.87 38.49 -3.24
C GLU A 54 21.86 37.43 -3.71
N GLU A 55 22.33 36.35 -4.34
CA GLU A 55 21.48 35.23 -4.76
C GLU A 55 20.86 34.50 -3.55
N ARG A 56 21.65 34.30 -2.49
CA ARG A 56 21.17 33.73 -1.23
C ARG A 56 20.07 34.58 -0.60
N GLU A 57 20.29 35.89 -0.50
CA GLU A 57 19.30 36.83 0.04
C GLU A 57 18.00 36.82 -0.79
N ALA A 58 18.11 36.71 -2.13
CA ALA A 58 16.96 36.59 -3.00
C ALA A 58 16.19 35.28 -2.78
N ARG A 59 16.90 34.15 -2.58
CA ARG A 59 16.32 32.83 -2.28
C ARG A 59 15.54 32.84 -0.96
N ILE A 60 16.14 33.34 0.11
CA ILE A 60 15.50 33.43 1.44
C ILE A 60 14.26 34.33 1.38
N ARG A 61 14.33 35.43 0.64
CA ARG A 61 13.18 36.33 0.43
C ARG A 61 12.06 35.69 -0.38
N SER A 62 12.40 34.96 -1.44
CA SER A 62 11.41 34.21 -2.23
C SER A 62 10.68 33.19 -1.38
N LEU A 63 11.41 32.50 -0.51
CA LEU A 63 10.85 31.52 0.43
C LEU A 63 9.95 32.18 1.48
N PHE A 64 10.36 33.32 2.06
CA PHE A 64 9.51 34.07 2.99
C PHE A 64 8.20 34.49 2.31
N ASN A 65 8.27 35.00 1.08
CA ASN A 65 7.09 35.40 0.30
C ASN A 65 6.19 34.21 -0.08
N PHE A 66 6.74 33.00 -0.20
CA PHE A 66 5.96 31.79 -0.42
C PHE A 66 5.06 31.48 0.79
N PHE A 67 5.57 31.62 2.01
CA PHE A 67 4.77 31.50 3.22
C PHE A 67 3.84 32.72 3.42
N ASP A 68 4.31 33.92 3.09
CA ASP A 68 3.53 35.16 3.14
C ASP A 68 2.68 35.37 1.88
N ALA A 69 1.87 34.38 1.51
CA ALA A 69 1.03 34.45 0.30
C ALA A 69 0.02 35.62 0.33
N ALA A 70 -0.31 36.14 1.52
CA ALA A 70 -1.18 37.29 1.72
C ALA A 70 -0.43 38.64 1.70
N ASN A 71 0.90 38.61 1.58
CA ASN A 71 1.80 39.78 1.51
C ASN A 71 1.58 40.75 2.67
N VAL A 72 1.45 40.21 3.88
CA VAL A 72 1.17 40.95 5.12
C VAL A 72 2.46 41.48 5.76
N GLY A 73 3.61 40.91 5.40
CA GLY A 73 4.94 41.28 5.89
C GLY A 73 5.41 40.52 7.13
N TYR A 74 4.62 39.55 7.61
CA TYR A 74 4.95 38.64 8.72
C TYR A 74 4.31 37.28 8.48
N LEU A 75 4.80 36.24 9.17
CA LEU A 75 4.24 34.90 9.15
C LEU A 75 3.59 34.57 10.48
N ASP A 76 2.30 34.25 10.48
CA ASP A 76 1.61 33.67 11.63
C ASP A 76 1.53 32.12 11.54
N TYR A 77 1.00 31.48 12.59
CA TYR A 77 0.81 30.03 12.62
C TYR A 77 0.06 29.49 11.38
N ALA A 78 -0.99 30.18 10.93
CA ALA A 78 -1.83 29.71 9.83
C ALA A 78 -1.09 29.80 8.49
N GLN A 79 -0.30 30.85 8.28
CA GLN A 79 0.56 30.98 7.09
C GLN A 79 1.64 29.90 7.04
N ILE A 80 2.28 29.60 8.17
CA ILE A 80 3.28 28.53 8.29
C ILE A 80 2.65 27.16 8.03
N GLU A 81 1.51 26.86 8.64
CA GLU A 81 0.78 25.59 8.46
C GLU A 81 0.37 25.37 7.00
N ASN A 82 -0.17 26.42 6.35
CA ASN A 82 -0.54 26.37 4.94
C ASN A 82 0.67 26.19 4.01
N GLY A 83 1.77 26.90 4.27
CA GLY A 83 2.98 26.79 3.46
C GLY A 83 3.66 25.43 3.58
N LEU A 84 3.71 24.86 4.80
CA LEU A 84 4.23 23.50 5.02
C LEU A 84 3.36 22.46 4.30
N SER A 85 2.03 22.59 4.39
CA SER A 85 1.10 21.73 3.68
C SER A 85 1.28 21.81 2.16
N ALA A 86 1.56 22.99 1.62
CA ALA A 86 1.84 23.18 0.18
C ALA A 86 3.16 22.55 -0.26
N LEU A 87 4.13 22.42 0.65
CA LEU A 87 5.39 21.70 0.43
C LEU A 87 5.27 20.19 0.66
N GLN A 88 4.06 19.67 0.88
CA GLN A 88 3.79 18.26 1.23
C GLN A 88 4.49 17.80 2.51
N ILE A 89 4.93 18.74 3.35
CA ILE A 89 5.47 18.44 4.67
C ILE A 89 4.28 18.31 5.63
N PRO A 90 4.12 17.18 6.34
CA PRO A 90 3.03 16.99 7.29
C PRO A 90 3.03 18.12 8.32
N ALA A 91 2.08 19.05 8.19
CA ALA A 91 1.84 20.11 9.15
C ALA A 91 1.08 19.55 10.36
N GLU A 92 1.59 18.47 10.96
CA GLU A 92 1.06 17.96 12.22
C GLU A 92 0.99 19.12 13.22
N TYR A 93 -0.02 19.11 14.10
CA TYR A 93 -0.33 20.17 15.07
C TYR A 93 0.87 20.64 15.94
N LYS A 94 2.00 19.92 15.92
CA LYS A 94 3.25 20.29 16.59
C LYS A 94 4.28 20.96 15.67
N TYR A 95 4.41 20.55 14.41
CA TYR A 95 5.55 20.95 13.57
C TYR A 95 5.51 22.43 13.17
N ALA A 96 4.35 22.91 12.69
CA ALA A 96 4.16 24.34 12.36
C ALA A 96 4.31 25.23 13.60
N LYS A 97 3.86 24.75 14.76
CA LYS A 97 3.96 25.45 16.04
C LYS A 97 5.40 25.53 16.53
N ASP A 98 6.14 24.43 16.44
CA ASP A 98 7.54 24.38 16.84
C ASP A 98 8.41 25.27 15.95
N LEU A 99 8.14 25.28 14.63
CA LEU A 99 8.80 26.20 13.71
C LEU A 99 8.49 27.67 14.02
N LEU A 100 7.22 28.01 14.29
CA LEU A 100 6.85 29.36 14.73
C LEU A 100 7.62 29.75 16.00
N ASN A 101 7.64 28.90 17.02
CA ASN A 101 8.28 29.19 18.30
C ASN A 101 9.81 29.37 18.19
N VAL A 102 10.45 28.66 17.26
CA VAL A 102 11.91 28.75 17.07
C VAL A 102 12.29 29.97 16.22
N CYS A 103 11.44 30.34 15.27
CA CYS A 103 11.63 31.54 14.46
C CYS A 103 11.28 32.84 15.21
N ASP A 104 10.22 32.82 16.03
CA ASP A 104 9.69 33.99 16.76
C ASP A 104 10.59 34.34 17.98
N ALA A 105 11.61 35.15 17.72
CA ALA A 105 12.63 35.51 18.70
C ALA A 105 12.09 36.49 19.76
N ASN A 106 11.08 37.29 19.41
CA ASN A 106 10.49 38.29 20.30
C ASN A 106 9.25 37.76 21.06
N SER A 107 8.77 36.56 20.69
CA SER A 107 7.60 35.86 21.25
C SER A 107 6.27 36.60 21.11
N ASP A 108 6.08 37.34 20.02
CA ASP A 108 4.85 38.09 19.72
C ASP A 108 3.80 37.28 18.93
N GLY A 109 4.13 36.04 18.56
CA GLY A 109 3.31 35.11 17.80
C GLY A 109 3.35 35.34 16.28
N LYS A 110 4.28 36.17 15.80
CA LYS A 110 4.50 36.49 14.39
C LYS A 110 5.99 36.39 14.09
N VAL A 111 6.33 36.03 12.87
CA VAL A 111 7.72 35.96 12.41
C VAL A 111 7.93 36.99 11.33
N GLU A 112 8.73 38.02 11.63
CA GLU A 112 9.15 39.01 10.65
C GLU A 112 10.25 38.45 9.74
N TYR A 113 10.47 39.06 8.57
CA TYR A 113 11.52 38.65 7.63
C TYR A 113 12.91 38.58 8.29
N GLN A 114 13.22 39.51 9.19
CA GLN A 114 14.53 39.54 9.85
C GLN A 114 14.73 38.38 10.82
N GLU A 115 13.65 37.93 11.48
CA GLU A 115 13.66 36.78 12.38
C GLU A 115 13.76 35.47 11.59
N PHE A 116 12.98 35.36 10.51
CA PHE A 116 13.07 34.25 9.57
C PHE A 116 14.46 34.12 8.96
N ARG A 117 15.06 35.23 8.51
CA ARG A 117 16.43 35.27 7.98
C ARG A 117 17.45 34.79 9.01
N ARG A 118 17.32 35.23 10.27
CA ARG A 118 18.23 34.80 11.33
C ARG A 118 18.14 33.30 11.57
N TYR A 119 16.92 32.76 11.63
CA TYR A 119 16.72 31.32 11.70
C TYR A 119 17.40 30.59 10.53
N MET A 120 17.24 31.09 9.29
CA MET A 120 17.89 30.51 8.12
C MET A 120 19.42 30.55 8.19
N ASP A 121 20.00 31.66 8.68
CA ASP A 121 21.44 31.81 8.88
C ASP A 121 21.97 30.77 9.87
N ASP A 122 21.31 30.61 11.01
CA ASP A 122 21.68 29.65 12.05
C ASP A 122 21.51 28.20 11.54
N LYS A 123 20.41 27.93 10.82
CA LYS A 123 20.08 26.58 10.31
C LYS A 123 21.02 26.11 9.22
N GLU A 124 21.35 26.94 8.23
CA GLU A 124 22.29 26.54 7.16
C GLU A 124 23.70 26.27 7.72
N LEU A 125 24.14 27.04 8.72
CA LEU A 125 25.41 26.79 9.42
C LEU A 125 25.38 25.49 10.21
N GLU A 126 24.27 25.18 10.89
CA GLU A 126 24.06 23.93 11.61
C GLU A 126 24.10 22.73 10.65
N LEU A 127 23.35 22.77 9.56
CA LEU A 127 23.28 21.71 8.57
C LEU A 127 24.62 21.46 7.89
N TYR A 128 25.37 22.51 7.57
CA TYR A 128 26.70 22.38 6.95
C TYR A 128 27.71 21.73 7.89
N ARG A 129 27.66 22.01 9.21
CA ARG A 129 28.53 21.34 10.19
C ARG A 129 28.30 19.84 10.24
N ILE A 130 27.04 19.42 10.17
CA ILE A 130 26.69 17.99 10.19
C ILE A 130 27.08 17.36 8.86
N PHE A 131 26.81 18.04 7.75
CA PHE A 131 27.22 17.59 6.42
C PHE A 131 28.72 17.29 6.38
N GLN A 132 29.56 18.21 6.86
CA GLN A 132 31.01 18.00 6.95
C GLN A 132 31.44 16.90 7.94
N ALA A 133 30.61 16.58 8.93
CA ALA A 133 30.86 15.48 9.85
C ALA A 133 30.50 14.11 9.25
N ILE A 134 29.66 14.08 8.23
CA ILE A 134 29.29 12.88 7.47
C ILE A 134 30.23 12.68 6.29
N ASP A 135 30.54 13.73 5.52
CA ASP A 135 31.49 13.73 4.38
C ASP A 135 32.94 13.60 4.90
N VAL A 136 33.33 12.36 5.18
CA VAL A 136 34.65 11.99 5.70
C VAL A 136 35.70 12.10 4.60
N GLU A 137 35.32 11.83 3.36
CA GLU A 137 36.21 11.95 2.20
C GLU A 137 36.46 13.40 1.79
N HIS A 138 35.68 14.35 2.31
CA HIS A 138 35.73 15.79 2.01
C HIS A 138 35.60 16.07 0.51
N ASN A 139 34.73 15.32 -0.16
CA ASN A 139 34.50 15.42 -1.59
C ASN A 139 33.33 16.38 -1.93
N GLY A 140 32.64 16.91 -0.91
CA GLY A 140 31.53 17.85 -1.05
C GLY A 140 30.17 17.19 -1.31
N CYS A 141 30.11 15.86 -1.19
CA CYS A 141 28.92 15.03 -1.33
C CYS A 141 28.88 14.00 -0.17
N ILE A 142 27.71 13.51 0.17
CA ILE A 142 27.55 12.39 1.10
C ILE A 142 27.25 11.14 0.28
N LEU A 143 28.14 10.16 0.41
CA LEU A 143 27.91 8.82 -0.15
C LEU A 143 26.97 8.01 0.75
N PRO A 144 26.20 7.05 0.21
CA PRO A 144 25.37 6.15 1.01
C PRO A 144 26.15 5.46 2.13
N GLU A 145 27.41 5.08 1.87
CA GLU A 145 28.29 4.45 2.85
C GLU A 145 28.68 5.38 4.01
N GLU A 146 28.88 6.66 3.72
CA GLU A 146 29.21 7.68 4.72
C GLU A 146 28.00 7.99 5.60
N LEU A 147 26.81 8.06 4.98
CA LEU A 147 25.55 8.23 5.70
C LEU A 147 25.27 7.03 6.62
N TRP A 148 25.47 5.81 6.13
CA TRP A 148 25.36 4.59 6.91
C TRP A 148 26.29 4.59 8.13
N ASP A 149 27.57 4.91 7.93
CA ASP A 149 28.57 4.93 8.99
C ASP A 149 28.25 6.01 10.03
N ALA A 150 27.74 7.17 9.59
CA ALA A 150 27.24 8.22 10.49
C ALA A 150 26.03 7.75 11.33
N LEU A 151 25.08 7.03 10.74
CA LEU A 151 23.92 6.46 11.43
C LEU A 151 24.34 5.40 12.46
N VAL A 152 25.26 4.50 12.10
CA VAL A 152 25.79 3.47 13.01
C VAL A 152 26.55 4.10 14.18
N ARG A 153 27.39 5.12 13.94
CA ARG A 153 28.05 5.89 15.01
C ARG A 153 27.07 6.57 15.95
N ALA A 154 25.93 7.01 15.41
CA ALA A 154 24.84 7.60 16.17
C ALA A 154 24.03 6.57 17.00
N GLY A 155 24.35 5.27 16.89
CA GLY A 155 23.66 4.17 17.55
C GLY A 155 22.39 3.73 16.82
N ILE A 156 22.22 4.14 15.55
CA ILE A 156 21.10 3.78 14.69
C ILE A 156 21.51 2.61 13.82
N GLU A 157 20.63 1.64 13.72
CA GLU A 157 20.91 0.37 13.12
C GLU A 157 19.89 0.22 11.98
N ILE A 158 20.26 0.65 10.78
CA ILE A 158 19.43 0.67 9.55
C ILE A 158 19.74 -0.57 8.69
N ASP A 159 18.96 -0.88 7.65
CA ASP A 159 19.30 -1.89 6.62
C ASP A 159 19.51 -1.27 5.22
N ASP A 160 19.97 -2.06 4.25
CA ASP A 160 20.36 -1.54 2.92
C ASP A 160 19.16 -0.96 2.14
N GLU A 161 17.95 -1.51 2.34
CA GLU A 161 16.71 -1.03 1.70
C GLU A 161 16.26 0.30 2.33
N GLU A 162 16.25 0.38 3.67
CA GLU A 162 15.94 1.60 4.40
C GLU A 162 16.94 2.72 4.08
N LEU A 163 18.23 2.40 3.98
CA LEU A 163 19.26 3.36 3.58
C LEU A 163 19.03 3.87 2.15
N ALA A 164 18.73 2.97 1.20
CA ALA A 164 18.46 3.35 -0.17
C ALA A 164 17.24 4.28 -0.27
N HIS A 165 16.16 3.97 0.46
CA HIS A 165 14.99 4.85 0.51
C HIS A 165 15.29 6.19 1.19
N PHE A 166 16.15 6.22 2.21
CA PHE A 166 16.61 7.49 2.79
C PHE A 166 17.37 8.31 1.75
N VAL A 167 18.32 7.70 1.03
CA VAL A 167 19.06 8.40 -0.03
C VAL A 167 18.11 8.91 -1.12
N GLU A 168 17.21 8.08 -1.65
CA GLU A 168 16.24 8.45 -2.69
C GLU A 168 15.32 9.62 -2.30
N GLN A 169 14.96 9.73 -1.02
CA GLN A 169 14.12 10.84 -0.54
C GLN A 169 14.87 12.17 -0.43
N VAL A 170 16.20 12.12 -0.24
CA VAL A 170 17.04 13.32 -0.12
C VAL A 170 17.61 13.72 -1.47
N ASP A 171 18.06 12.73 -2.26
CA ASP A 171 18.62 12.86 -3.60
C ASP A 171 17.53 13.23 -4.62
N LYS A 172 17.48 14.51 -5.01
CA LYS A 172 16.45 15.04 -5.90
C LYS A 172 16.74 14.71 -7.36
N ASP A 173 18.01 14.65 -7.73
CA ASP A 173 18.42 14.42 -9.11
C ASP A 173 18.62 12.92 -9.44
N ASN A 174 18.50 12.05 -8.43
CA ASN A 174 18.58 10.59 -8.50
C ASN A 174 19.92 10.08 -9.03
N ASN A 175 21.02 10.77 -8.70
CA ASN A 175 22.37 10.41 -9.11
C ASN A 175 23.05 9.41 -8.14
N GLY A 176 22.42 9.09 -7.00
CA GLY A 176 22.89 8.17 -5.97
C GLY A 176 23.81 8.78 -4.92
N ILE A 177 24.02 10.10 -4.93
CA ILE A 177 24.84 10.85 -3.98
C ILE A 177 24.08 12.06 -3.45
N ILE A 178 24.29 12.41 -2.18
CA ILE A 178 23.58 13.55 -1.57
C ILE A 178 24.49 14.77 -1.56
N THR A 179 24.13 15.80 -2.32
CA THR A 179 24.84 17.09 -2.29
C THR A 179 24.44 17.92 -1.07
N PHE A 180 25.23 18.95 -0.72
CA PHE A 180 24.84 19.86 0.37
C PHE A 180 23.55 20.63 0.05
N GLU A 181 23.27 20.92 -1.22
CA GLU A 181 22.04 21.58 -1.63
C GLU A 181 20.80 20.72 -1.30
N GLU A 182 20.85 19.43 -1.65
CA GLU A 182 19.79 18.47 -1.38
C GLU A 182 19.60 18.22 0.11
N TRP A 183 20.69 18.02 0.83
CA TRP A 183 20.69 17.87 2.28
C TRP A 183 20.08 19.09 2.99
N ARG A 184 20.48 20.29 2.55
CA ARG A 184 19.92 21.56 3.06
C ARG A 184 18.42 21.62 2.76
N ASP A 185 18.02 21.42 1.52
CA ASP A 185 16.63 21.54 1.09
C ASP A 185 15.69 20.56 1.80
N PHE A 186 16.19 19.37 2.13
CA PHE A 186 15.43 18.38 2.89
C PHE A 186 15.18 18.81 4.34
N LEU A 187 16.09 19.57 4.96
CA LEU A 187 16.12 19.84 6.41
C LEU A 187 15.98 21.31 6.82
N PHE A 188 15.97 22.27 5.90
CA PHE A 188 16.07 23.69 6.27
C PHE A 188 14.82 24.24 7.00
N LEU A 189 13.66 23.59 6.89
CA LEU A 189 12.45 23.92 7.67
C LEU A 189 12.30 23.06 8.93
N TYR A 190 13.32 22.27 9.28
CA TYR A 190 13.30 21.41 10.46
C TYR A 190 13.51 22.21 11.75
N PRO A 191 12.50 22.32 12.64
CA PRO A 191 12.55 23.23 13.77
C PRO A 191 13.44 22.73 14.91
N HIS A 192 13.80 21.45 14.94
CA HIS A 192 14.63 20.89 16.00
C HIS A 192 16.11 20.93 15.64
N GLU A 193 16.96 20.76 16.66
CA GLU A 193 18.40 20.61 16.50
C GLU A 193 18.69 19.47 15.50
N ALA A 194 19.46 19.79 14.47
CA ALA A 194 19.88 18.83 13.48
C ALA A 194 20.96 17.95 14.11
N THR A 195 20.58 16.73 14.45
CA THR A 195 21.50 15.66 14.85
C THR A 195 21.21 14.48 13.94
N ILE A 196 22.18 13.57 13.76
CA ILE A 196 21.96 12.37 12.94
C ILE A 196 20.73 11.59 13.43
N GLN A 197 20.53 11.52 14.75
CA GLN A 197 19.35 10.87 15.32
C GLN A 197 18.05 11.58 15.00
N ASN A 198 18.02 12.92 15.13
CA ASN A 198 16.82 13.71 14.86
C ASN A 198 16.46 13.73 13.37
N ILE A 199 17.47 13.74 12.50
CA ILE A 199 17.31 13.70 11.05
C ILE A 199 16.74 12.35 10.62
N TYR A 200 17.27 11.25 11.15
CA TYR A 200 16.72 9.92 10.88
C TYR A 200 15.26 9.81 11.35
N GLN A 201 14.94 10.27 12.56
CA GLN A 201 13.56 10.29 13.06
C GLN A 201 12.64 11.20 12.25
N TYR A 202 13.16 12.30 11.70
CA TYR A 202 12.41 13.19 10.83
C TYR A 202 12.02 12.47 9.54
N TRP A 203 12.98 11.81 8.87
CA TRP A 203 12.72 10.97 7.71
C TRP A 203 11.72 9.84 8.02
N GLU A 204 11.90 9.12 9.14
CA GLU A 204 11.02 8.02 9.56
C GLU A 204 9.55 8.49 9.79
N ARG A 205 9.35 9.72 10.25
CA ARG A 205 8.00 10.24 10.52
C ARG A 205 7.36 10.91 9.33
N VAL A 206 8.14 11.59 8.50
CA VAL A 206 7.61 12.38 7.37
C VAL A 206 7.48 11.54 6.11
N CYS A 207 8.40 10.60 5.89
CA CYS A 207 8.48 9.85 4.63
C CYS A 207 7.99 8.40 4.76
N LEU A 208 7.91 7.84 5.97
CA LEU A 208 7.58 6.42 6.22
C LEU A 208 6.13 6.19 6.70
N VAL A 209 5.30 7.24 6.72
CA VAL A 209 3.86 7.14 7.06
C VAL A 209 3.06 6.73 5.83
N ASP A 210 3.24 5.47 5.40
CA ASP A 210 2.31 4.79 4.49
C ASP A 210 1.02 4.44 5.27
N ILE A 211 0.08 5.38 5.30
CA ILE A 211 -1.29 5.12 5.77
C ILE A 211 -2.04 4.44 4.63
N GLY A 212 -1.93 3.12 4.60
CA GLY A 212 -3.08 2.27 4.30
C GLY A 212 -3.24 1.80 2.86
N GLU A 213 -2.16 1.46 2.15
CA GLU A 213 -2.28 0.60 0.96
C GLU A 213 -2.05 -0.88 1.20
N GLN A 214 -1.40 -1.26 2.32
CA GLN A 214 -1.26 -2.66 2.66
C GLN A 214 -2.30 -3.09 3.72
N PRO A 215 -3.05 -4.19 3.49
CA PRO A 215 -3.94 -4.77 4.48
C PRO A 215 -3.11 -5.23 5.69
N VAL A 216 -2.98 -4.35 6.69
CA VAL A 216 -2.36 -4.52 8.01
C VAL A 216 -1.56 -5.81 8.14
N ILE A 217 -0.39 -5.81 7.49
CA ILE A 217 0.76 -6.57 7.92
C ILE A 217 1.88 -5.53 8.00
N PRO A 218 2.26 -5.07 9.20
CA PRO A 218 3.40 -4.17 9.34
C PRO A 218 4.60 -4.85 8.67
N GLU A 219 5.12 -4.26 7.60
CA GLU A 219 6.37 -4.69 7.00
C GLU A 219 7.49 -4.40 8.00
N GLY A 220 8.38 -5.38 8.21
CA GLY A 220 9.59 -5.21 9.00
C GLY A 220 9.38 -4.97 10.51
N ILE A 221 9.04 -6.01 11.28
CA ILE A 221 9.31 -5.96 12.74
C ILE A 221 10.82 -6.14 12.96
N SER A 222 11.54 -5.03 12.97
CA SER A 222 12.95 -4.87 13.36
C SER A 222 13.03 -3.48 14.01
N LYS A 223 13.51 -3.20 15.22
CA LYS A 223 14.38 -3.89 16.18
C LYS A 223 13.81 -3.77 17.60
N HIS A 224 14.25 -4.65 18.50
CA HIS A 224 13.62 -5.07 19.76
C HIS A 224 13.07 -4.02 20.77
N ALA A 225 13.27 -2.71 20.58
CA ALA A 225 12.80 -1.66 21.51
C ALA A 225 11.35 -1.19 21.29
N HIS A 226 10.83 -1.22 20.05
CA HIS A 226 9.49 -0.74 19.71
C HIS A 226 8.49 -1.84 19.34
N ALA A 227 8.97 -3.04 18.97
CA ALA A 227 8.12 -4.17 18.61
C ALA A 227 7.20 -4.62 19.75
N SER A 228 7.73 -4.67 20.99
CA SER A 228 6.95 -5.04 22.17
C SER A 228 5.84 -4.02 22.47
N ARG A 229 6.12 -2.72 22.28
CA ARG A 229 5.13 -1.64 22.44
C ARG A 229 4.00 -1.75 21.44
N HIS A 230 4.30 -1.96 20.15
CA HIS A 230 3.30 -2.14 19.12
C HIS A 230 2.51 -3.44 19.29
N LEU A 231 3.16 -4.52 19.70
CA LEU A 231 2.49 -5.79 20.00
C LEU A 231 1.54 -5.66 21.21
N ILE A 232 1.96 -4.97 22.27
CA ILE A 232 1.12 -4.71 23.45
C ILE A 232 -0.03 -3.78 23.07
N ALA A 233 0.23 -2.70 22.31
CA ALA A 233 -0.80 -1.77 21.87
C ALA A 233 -1.83 -2.46 20.96
N GLY A 234 -1.38 -3.24 19.98
CA GLY A 234 -2.24 -4.05 19.10
C GLY A 234 -3.00 -5.13 19.87
N GLY A 235 -2.36 -5.78 20.85
CA GLY A 235 -2.99 -6.74 21.75
C GLY A 235 -4.09 -6.13 22.62
N LEU A 236 -3.82 -4.98 23.23
CA LEU A 236 -4.79 -4.23 24.05
C LEU A 236 -5.95 -3.68 23.20
N ALA A 237 -5.65 -3.10 22.05
CA ALA A 237 -6.67 -2.63 21.10
C ALA A 237 -7.54 -3.79 20.59
N GLY A 238 -6.93 -4.93 20.26
CA GLY A 238 -7.62 -6.16 19.89
C GLY A 238 -8.51 -6.70 21.02
N ALA A 239 -8.00 -6.71 22.26
CA ALA A 239 -8.76 -7.14 23.44
C ALA A 239 -9.97 -6.24 23.71
N ALA A 240 -9.79 -4.92 23.61
CA ALA A 240 -10.85 -3.93 23.78
C ALA A 240 -11.93 -4.10 22.70
N SER A 241 -11.53 -4.21 21.42
CA SER A 241 -12.44 -4.42 20.29
C SER A 241 -13.24 -5.73 20.42
N ARG A 242 -12.57 -6.85 20.76
CA ARG A 242 -13.24 -8.15 20.97
C ARG A 242 -14.20 -8.15 22.16
N THR A 243 -13.88 -7.41 23.22
CA THR A 243 -14.74 -7.28 24.39
C THR A 243 -15.96 -6.40 24.09
N ALA A 244 -15.78 -5.29 23.38
CA ALA A 244 -16.88 -4.42 22.95
C ALA A 244 -17.88 -5.15 22.03
N THR A 245 -17.37 -6.04 21.16
CA THR A 245 -18.17 -6.83 20.22
C THR A 245 -18.67 -8.17 20.78
N ALA A 246 -18.26 -8.57 21.98
CA ALA A 246 -18.59 -9.88 22.55
C ALA A 246 -20.10 -10.17 22.68
N PRO A 247 -20.97 -9.21 23.09
CA PRO A 247 -22.41 -9.45 23.14
C PRO A 247 -23.02 -9.80 21.78
N LEU A 248 -22.58 -9.11 20.73
CA LEU A 248 -23.03 -9.34 19.36
C LEU A 248 -22.49 -10.66 18.81
N ASP A 249 -21.24 -10.98 19.11
CA ASP A 249 -20.62 -12.26 18.74
C ASP A 249 -21.34 -13.46 19.36
N ARG A 250 -21.67 -13.41 20.67
CA ARG A 250 -22.46 -14.48 21.32
C ARG A 250 -23.84 -14.58 20.68
N LEU A 251 -24.53 -13.46 20.47
CA LEU A 251 -25.87 -13.43 19.88
C LEU A 251 -25.86 -14.03 18.46
N LYS A 252 -24.88 -13.65 17.63
CA LYS A 252 -24.66 -14.19 16.29
C LYS A 252 -24.49 -15.72 16.34
N VAL A 253 -23.63 -16.23 17.20
CA VAL A 253 -23.36 -17.68 17.29
C VAL A 253 -24.61 -18.45 17.73
N VAL A 254 -25.36 -17.95 18.71
CA VAL A 254 -26.63 -18.58 19.15
C VAL A 254 -27.65 -18.62 18.01
N LEU A 255 -27.85 -17.51 17.29
CA LEU A 255 -28.77 -17.44 16.17
C LEU A 255 -28.36 -18.31 14.97
N GLN A 256 -27.05 -18.50 14.75
CA GLN A 256 -26.55 -19.36 13.65
C GLN A 256 -26.78 -20.85 13.90
N VAL A 257 -26.80 -21.26 15.17
CA VAL A 257 -26.98 -22.66 15.57
C VAL A 257 -28.45 -23.04 15.70
N GLN A 258 -29.31 -22.10 16.07
CA GLN A 258 -30.76 -22.31 16.14
C GLN A 258 -31.35 -22.52 14.74
N THR A 259 -32.05 -23.63 14.56
CA THR A 259 -32.71 -24.01 13.28
C THR A 259 -34.19 -23.57 13.23
N SER A 260 -34.81 -23.27 14.37
CA SER A 260 -36.17 -22.73 14.46
C SER A 260 -36.17 -21.21 14.37
N ARG A 261 -37.04 -20.61 13.53
CA ARG A 261 -37.25 -19.15 13.30
C ARG A 261 -36.38 -18.24 14.21
N ALA A 262 -35.21 -17.88 13.69
CA ALA A 262 -34.19 -17.11 14.38
C ALA A 262 -34.58 -15.63 14.51
N ASP A 263 -35.47 -15.33 15.45
CA ASP A 263 -35.78 -13.95 15.83
C ASP A 263 -34.81 -13.47 16.91
N VAL A 264 -34.30 -12.25 16.74
CA VAL A 264 -33.27 -11.65 17.61
C VAL A 264 -33.80 -11.44 19.04
N MET A 265 -35.03 -10.94 19.19
CA MET A 265 -35.58 -10.57 20.50
C MET A 265 -35.79 -11.77 21.44
N PRO A 266 -36.35 -12.91 20.99
CA PRO A 266 -36.39 -14.13 21.80
C PRO A 266 -35.01 -14.62 22.24
N ALA A 267 -34.01 -14.60 21.35
CA ALA A 267 -32.65 -15.02 21.69
C ALA A 267 -32.01 -14.10 22.76
N VAL A 268 -32.20 -12.78 22.65
CA VAL A 268 -31.75 -11.81 23.66
C VAL A 268 -32.41 -12.06 25.01
N LYS A 269 -33.73 -12.29 25.03
CA LYS A 269 -34.47 -12.59 26.27
C LYS A 269 -34.00 -13.90 26.91
N GLU A 270 -33.71 -14.93 26.11
CA GLU A 270 -33.22 -16.21 26.61
C GLU A 270 -31.83 -16.06 27.24
N ILE A 271 -30.90 -15.37 26.58
CA ILE A 271 -29.55 -15.12 27.12
C ILE A 271 -29.62 -14.33 28.44
N LEU A 272 -30.49 -13.32 28.51
CA LEU A 272 -30.73 -12.54 29.73
C LEU A 272 -31.31 -13.42 30.85
N ARG A 273 -32.22 -14.34 30.53
CA ARG A 273 -32.84 -15.24 31.51
C ARG A 273 -31.86 -16.28 32.05
N GLU A 274 -30.96 -16.80 31.21
CA GLU A 274 -29.99 -17.83 31.59
C GLU A 274 -28.87 -17.31 32.50
N GLY A 275 -28.33 -16.13 32.22
CA GLY A 275 -27.09 -15.64 32.86
C GLY A 275 -27.02 -14.14 33.06
N GLY A 276 -28.15 -13.45 32.94
CA GLY A 276 -28.21 -11.98 33.05
C GLY A 276 -27.34 -11.29 32.00
N PHE A 277 -26.89 -10.08 32.33
CA PHE A 277 -26.05 -9.27 31.45
C PHE A 277 -24.67 -9.90 31.20
N LEU A 278 -24.06 -10.51 32.23
CA LEU A 278 -22.76 -11.20 32.09
C LEU A 278 -22.84 -12.43 31.19
N GLY A 279 -24.04 -12.97 30.97
CA GLY A 279 -24.31 -13.96 29.95
C GLY A 279 -23.73 -13.54 28.60
N PHE A 280 -23.96 -12.31 28.14
CA PHE A 280 -23.52 -11.88 26.80
C PHE A 280 -22.01 -12.00 26.55
N PHE A 281 -21.19 -12.00 27.59
CA PHE A 281 -19.73 -12.09 27.51
C PHE A 281 -19.19 -13.51 27.64
N ARG A 282 -20.06 -14.53 27.64
CA ARG A 282 -19.64 -15.93 27.72
C ARG A 282 -18.77 -16.30 26.52
N GLY A 283 -17.58 -16.83 26.79
CA GLY A 283 -16.57 -17.14 25.78
C GLY A 283 -15.64 -15.97 25.41
N ASN A 284 -15.86 -14.76 25.92
CA ASN A 284 -15.01 -13.60 25.61
C ASN A 284 -13.54 -13.80 26.03
N GLY A 285 -13.28 -14.49 27.15
CA GLY A 285 -11.91 -14.77 27.59
C GLY A 285 -11.10 -15.54 26.54
N ILE A 286 -11.70 -16.52 25.88
CA ILE A 286 -11.05 -17.26 24.77
C ILE A 286 -10.90 -16.36 23.55
N ASN A 287 -11.91 -15.52 23.29
CA ASN A 287 -11.93 -14.57 22.17
C ASN A 287 -10.78 -13.55 22.25
N VAL A 288 -10.43 -13.11 23.47
CA VAL A 288 -9.27 -12.23 23.73
C VAL A 288 -7.97 -13.01 23.71
N LEU A 289 -7.91 -14.15 24.40
CA LEU A 289 -6.69 -14.97 24.52
C LEU A 289 -6.15 -15.40 23.16
N LYS A 290 -7.03 -15.72 22.20
CA LYS A 290 -6.61 -16.21 20.88
C LYS A 290 -6.01 -15.14 19.96
N VAL A 291 -6.24 -13.84 20.21
CA VAL A 291 -5.83 -12.76 19.31
C VAL A 291 -4.32 -12.74 19.11
N ALA A 292 -3.56 -12.76 20.21
CA ALA A 292 -2.10 -12.69 20.16
C ALA A 292 -1.46 -13.89 19.42
N PRO A 293 -1.77 -15.17 19.76
CA PRO A 293 -1.18 -16.30 19.05
C PRO A 293 -1.68 -16.42 17.60
N GLU A 294 -2.94 -16.06 17.31
CA GLU A 294 -3.47 -16.04 15.93
C GLU A 294 -2.66 -15.08 15.05
N SER A 295 -2.46 -13.84 15.52
CA SER A 295 -1.67 -12.84 14.81
C SER A 295 -0.21 -13.26 14.66
N ALA A 296 0.43 -13.76 15.74
CA ALA A 296 1.84 -14.17 15.70
C ALA A 296 2.10 -15.29 14.67
N ILE A 297 1.26 -16.33 14.65
CA ILE A 297 1.39 -17.44 13.69
C ILE A 297 1.16 -16.95 12.26
N LYS A 298 0.15 -16.09 12.05
CA LYS A 298 -0.16 -15.52 10.73
C LYS A 298 1.02 -14.72 10.20
N PHE A 299 1.59 -13.81 11.01
CA PHE A 299 2.73 -12.98 10.60
C PHE A 299 3.98 -13.82 10.30
N TYR A 300 4.36 -14.70 11.22
CA TYR A 300 5.52 -15.56 11.02
C TYR A 300 5.39 -16.42 9.74
N THR A 301 4.20 -16.99 9.51
CA THR A 301 3.95 -17.80 8.31
C THR A 301 3.96 -16.96 7.04
N TYR A 302 3.39 -15.75 7.08
CA TYR A 302 3.40 -14.83 5.94
C TYR A 302 4.82 -14.46 5.53
N GLU A 303 5.66 -14.05 6.49
CA GLU A 303 7.06 -13.72 6.25
C GLU A 303 7.84 -14.90 5.67
N MET A 304 7.64 -16.09 6.23
CA MET A 304 8.29 -17.30 5.73
C MET A 304 7.85 -17.63 4.29
N LEU A 305 6.57 -17.47 3.96
CA LEU A 305 6.05 -17.68 2.61
C LEU A 305 6.51 -16.59 1.63
N LYS A 306 6.54 -15.31 2.04
CA LYS A 306 7.05 -14.18 1.25
C LYS A 306 8.50 -14.47 0.84
N ARG A 307 9.38 -14.79 1.81
CA ARG A 307 10.78 -15.15 1.56
C ARG A 307 10.92 -16.35 0.62
N PHE A 308 10.11 -17.38 0.80
CA PHE A 308 10.14 -18.56 -0.08
C PHE A 308 9.75 -18.23 -1.53
N ILE A 309 8.73 -17.39 -1.73
CA ILE A 309 8.26 -16.98 -3.06
C ILE A 309 9.28 -16.07 -3.75
N VAL A 310 9.87 -15.12 -3.03
CA VAL A 310 10.94 -14.24 -3.54
C VAL A 310 12.14 -15.07 -3.98
N ASN A 311 12.62 -15.97 -3.12
CA ASN A 311 13.75 -16.86 -3.43
C ASN A 311 13.49 -17.77 -4.65
N SER A 312 12.23 -18.10 -4.93
CA SER A 312 11.86 -18.95 -6.08
C SER A 312 11.74 -18.17 -7.40
N LYS A 313 11.59 -16.83 -7.38
CA LYS A 313 11.41 -16.00 -8.58
C LYS A 313 12.71 -15.46 -9.20
N GLY A 314 13.86 -15.67 -8.56
CA GLY A 314 15.17 -15.19 -9.03
C GLY A 314 15.47 -13.74 -8.62
N GLU A 315 16.76 -13.41 -8.46
CA GLU A 315 17.25 -12.10 -8.02
C GLU A 315 16.72 -10.98 -8.94
N GLY A 316 16.00 -9.99 -8.37
CA GLY A 316 15.54 -8.78 -9.09
C GLY A 316 14.07 -8.37 -8.89
N LYS A 317 13.26 -9.11 -8.11
CA LYS A 317 11.91 -8.65 -7.72
C LYS A 317 11.66 -8.89 -6.22
N GLU A 318 11.79 -7.82 -5.43
CA GLU A 318 11.45 -7.81 -4.00
C GLU A 318 9.93 -7.94 -3.77
N ASP A 319 9.11 -7.51 -4.73
CA ASP A 319 7.66 -7.61 -4.64
C ASP A 319 7.10 -8.91 -5.27
N ILE A 320 6.40 -9.70 -4.46
CA ILE A 320 5.67 -10.91 -4.87
C ILE A 320 4.44 -10.61 -5.75
N GLY A 321 4.05 -9.33 -5.87
CA GLY A 321 2.88 -8.83 -6.59
C GLY A 321 1.57 -9.07 -5.83
N ALA A 322 0.49 -8.38 -6.20
CA ALA A 322 -0.82 -8.48 -5.52
C ALA A 322 -1.33 -9.93 -5.40
N ALA A 323 -1.22 -10.72 -6.47
CA ALA A 323 -1.60 -12.14 -6.46
C ALA A 323 -0.71 -12.98 -5.53
N GLY A 324 0.59 -12.69 -5.47
CA GLY A 324 1.53 -13.33 -4.55
C GLY A 324 1.21 -13.02 -3.09
N ARG A 325 0.95 -11.74 -2.78
CA ARG A 325 0.52 -11.29 -1.43
C ARG A 325 -0.79 -11.95 -1.02
N LEU A 326 -1.78 -12.04 -1.92
CA LEU A 326 -3.06 -12.70 -1.66
C LEU A 326 -2.88 -14.20 -1.35
N VAL A 327 -2.07 -14.91 -2.13
CA VAL A 327 -1.81 -16.35 -1.91
C VAL A 327 -1.01 -16.58 -0.62
N ALA A 328 0.05 -15.82 -0.39
CA ALA A 328 0.86 -15.90 0.82
C ALA A 328 0.01 -15.58 2.07
N GLY A 329 -0.78 -14.51 2.02
CA GLY A 329 -1.71 -14.12 3.07
C GLY A 329 -2.81 -15.16 3.32
N GLY A 330 -3.36 -15.75 2.26
CA GLY A 330 -4.37 -16.82 2.33
C GLY A 330 -3.83 -18.10 2.98
N LEU A 331 -2.63 -18.54 2.58
CA LEU A 331 -1.95 -19.70 3.15
C LEU A 331 -1.54 -19.45 4.61
N ALA A 332 -0.98 -18.28 4.91
CA ALA A 332 -0.66 -17.88 6.28
C ALA A 332 -1.91 -17.86 7.17
N GLY A 333 -3.03 -17.34 6.65
CA GLY A 333 -4.34 -17.39 7.30
C GLY A 333 -4.83 -18.81 7.53
N ALA A 334 -4.64 -19.72 6.57
CA ALA A 334 -5.01 -21.13 6.71
C ALA A 334 -4.19 -21.87 7.79
N VAL A 335 -2.88 -21.60 7.86
CA VAL A 335 -1.98 -22.18 8.89
C VAL A 335 -2.34 -21.65 10.28
N ALA A 336 -2.53 -20.33 10.41
CA ALA A 336 -2.96 -19.72 11.67
C ALA A 336 -4.33 -20.27 12.11
N GLN A 337 -5.32 -20.30 11.20
CA GLN A 337 -6.65 -20.81 11.49
C GLN A 337 -6.63 -22.28 11.89
N THR A 338 -5.79 -23.12 11.28
CA THR A 338 -5.64 -24.53 11.64
C THR A 338 -5.04 -24.67 13.04
N SER A 339 -4.03 -23.87 13.36
CA SER A 339 -3.35 -23.91 14.66
C SER A 339 -4.25 -23.45 15.82
N ILE A 340 -5.05 -22.40 15.59
CA ILE A 340 -5.97 -21.81 16.59
C ILE A 340 -7.32 -22.53 16.65
N TYR A 341 -7.63 -23.39 15.67
CA TYR A 341 -8.94 -24.02 15.52
C TYR A 341 -9.50 -24.70 16.79
N PRO A 342 -8.70 -25.42 17.60
CA PRO A 342 -9.20 -26.00 18.84
C PRO A 342 -9.80 -24.97 19.80
N MET A 343 -9.21 -23.78 19.91
CA MET A 343 -9.73 -22.68 20.74
C MET A 343 -11.06 -22.14 20.18
N ASP A 344 -11.17 -22.02 18.86
CA ASP A 344 -12.40 -21.60 18.19
C ASP A 344 -13.54 -22.59 18.45
N LEU A 345 -13.28 -23.90 18.38
CA LEU A 345 -14.31 -24.90 18.68
C LEU A 345 -14.77 -24.78 20.13
N VAL A 346 -13.83 -24.73 21.07
CA VAL A 346 -14.15 -24.67 22.50
C VAL A 346 -14.91 -23.39 22.82
N LYS A 347 -14.55 -22.25 22.19
CA LYS A 347 -15.31 -20.99 22.26
C LYS A 347 -16.75 -21.18 21.78
N THR A 348 -16.95 -21.70 20.56
CA THR A 348 -18.29 -21.88 20.00
C THR A 348 -19.14 -22.77 20.89
N ARG A 349 -18.60 -23.91 21.35
CA ARG A 349 -19.31 -24.80 22.28
C ARG A 349 -19.61 -24.14 23.61
N LEU A 350 -18.66 -23.37 24.16
CA LEU A 350 -18.90 -22.63 25.39
C LEU A 350 -20.02 -21.59 25.22
N GLN A 351 -20.14 -20.95 24.06
CA GLN A 351 -21.20 -19.98 23.75
C GLN A 351 -22.58 -20.63 23.56
N THR A 352 -22.63 -21.89 23.08
CA THR A 352 -23.87 -22.60 22.72
C THR A 352 -24.33 -23.63 23.75
N CYS A 353 -23.47 -24.06 24.68
CA CYS A 353 -23.84 -25.06 25.69
C CYS A 353 -24.91 -24.50 26.66
N PRO A 354 -26.05 -25.20 26.86
CA PRO A 354 -27.06 -24.81 27.83
C PRO A 354 -26.48 -24.83 29.26
N CYS A 355 -26.95 -23.92 30.11
CA CYS A 355 -26.56 -23.89 31.53
C CYS A 355 -27.32 -24.97 32.31
N VAL A 356 -26.62 -25.81 33.07
CA VAL A 356 -27.24 -26.72 34.04
C VAL A 356 -27.25 -26.01 35.38
N GLY A 357 -28.44 -25.65 35.89
CA GLY A 357 -28.58 -24.94 37.17
C GLY A 357 -28.06 -23.49 37.18
N GLY A 358 -28.05 -22.81 36.03
CA GLY A 358 -27.60 -21.42 35.90
C GLY A 358 -26.08 -21.21 35.83
N ILE A 359 -25.29 -22.30 35.90
CA ILE A 359 -23.82 -22.24 35.84
C ILE A 359 -23.34 -22.86 34.52
N ALA A 360 -22.49 -22.12 33.81
CA ALA A 360 -21.82 -22.62 32.60
C ALA A 360 -20.70 -23.61 32.97
N PRO A 361 -20.45 -24.65 32.15
CA PRO A 361 -19.34 -25.56 32.38
C PRO A 361 -18.00 -24.81 32.33
N SER A 362 -17.08 -25.20 33.22
CA SER A 362 -15.73 -24.65 33.20
C SER A 362 -15.01 -25.00 31.89
N LEU A 363 -14.11 -24.13 31.44
CA LEU A 363 -13.34 -24.33 30.21
C LEU A 363 -12.56 -25.66 30.21
N GLY A 364 -11.96 -26.00 31.33
CA GLY A 364 -11.18 -27.24 31.50
C GLY A 364 -12.07 -28.48 31.47
N THR A 365 -13.23 -28.44 32.14
CA THR A 365 -14.21 -29.54 32.11
C THR A 365 -14.72 -29.77 30.70
N LEU A 366 -15.13 -28.71 30.00
CA LEU A 366 -15.61 -28.80 28.62
C LEU A 366 -14.54 -29.36 27.68
N SER A 367 -13.30 -28.89 27.78
CA SER A 367 -12.20 -29.37 26.93
C SER A 367 -11.87 -30.84 27.19
N LYS A 368 -11.87 -31.25 28.47
CA LYS A 368 -11.69 -32.66 28.86
C LYS A 368 -12.83 -33.54 28.36
N ASP A 369 -14.07 -33.07 28.44
CA ASP A 369 -15.23 -33.81 27.94
C ASP A 369 -15.17 -34.01 26.42
N ILE A 370 -14.77 -32.99 25.66
CA ILE A 370 -14.55 -33.10 24.21
C ILE A 370 -13.47 -34.15 23.93
N TRP A 371 -12.34 -34.08 24.64
CA TRP A 371 -11.23 -34.99 24.44
C TRP A 371 -11.60 -36.45 24.73
N VAL A 372 -12.25 -36.71 25.87
CA VAL A 372 -12.55 -38.08 26.33
C VAL A 372 -13.75 -38.67 25.58
N GLN A 373 -14.80 -37.89 25.32
CA GLN A 373 -16.06 -38.41 24.76
C GLN A 373 -16.09 -38.40 23.23
N GLU A 374 -15.41 -37.45 22.58
CA GLU A 374 -15.46 -37.28 21.12
C GLU A 374 -14.12 -37.52 20.43
N GLY A 375 -13.02 -37.48 21.19
CA GLY A 375 -11.66 -37.67 20.70
C GLY A 375 -11.02 -36.41 20.12
N PRO A 376 -9.71 -36.47 19.83
CA PRO A 376 -8.92 -35.31 19.39
C PRO A 376 -9.38 -34.73 18.04
N ARG A 377 -9.96 -35.55 17.15
CA ARG A 377 -10.47 -35.08 15.85
C ARG A 377 -11.69 -34.16 15.99
N ALA A 378 -12.41 -34.25 17.09
CA ALA A 378 -13.59 -33.40 17.34
C ALA A 378 -13.20 -31.92 17.37
N PHE A 379 -11.99 -31.59 17.88
CA PHE A 379 -11.45 -30.23 17.93
C PHE A 379 -11.41 -29.51 16.59
N TYR A 380 -11.41 -30.26 15.47
CA TYR A 380 -11.29 -29.73 14.11
C TYR A 380 -12.59 -29.80 13.29
N ARG A 381 -13.74 -30.08 13.92
CA ARG A 381 -15.04 -30.09 13.24
C ARG A 381 -15.39 -28.70 12.72
N GLY A 382 -15.55 -28.58 11.39
CA GLY A 382 -15.84 -27.33 10.70
C GLY A 382 -14.59 -26.62 10.16
N LEU A 383 -13.40 -27.23 10.21
CA LEU A 383 -12.18 -26.63 9.65
C LEU A 383 -12.30 -26.43 8.13
N VAL A 384 -12.81 -27.42 7.39
CA VAL A 384 -12.96 -27.35 5.92
C VAL A 384 -13.77 -26.13 5.46
N PRO A 385 -15.02 -25.88 5.94
CA PRO A 385 -15.76 -24.67 5.53
C PRO A 385 -15.04 -23.38 5.95
N SER A 386 -14.30 -23.41 7.06
CA SER A 386 -13.47 -22.28 7.47
C SER A 386 -12.40 -21.96 6.44
N LEU A 387 -11.61 -22.97 6.03
CA LEU A 387 -10.51 -22.80 5.08
C LEU A 387 -11.00 -22.37 3.69
N LEU A 388 -12.09 -22.97 3.21
CA LEU A 388 -12.70 -22.61 1.93
C LEU A 388 -13.17 -21.15 1.89
N GLY A 389 -13.49 -20.55 3.04
CA GLY A 389 -13.95 -19.16 3.12
C GLY A 389 -12.82 -18.12 3.13
N ILE A 390 -11.59 -18.47 3.48
CA ILE A 390 -10.49 -17.51 3.68
C ILE A 390 -10.14 -16.75 2.39
N ILE A 391 -9.83 -17.50 1.33
CA ILE A 391 -9.36 -16.90 0.06
C ILE A 391 -10.49 -16.10 -0.64
N PRO A 392 -11.73 -16.63 -0.77
CA PRO A 392 -12.82 -15.85 -1.37
C PRO A 392 -13.16 -14.59 -0.59
N TYR A 393 -13.11 -14.64 0.75
CA TYR A 393 -13.30 -13.46 1.59
C TYR A 393 -12.25 -12.40 1.28
N ALA A 394 -10.97 -12.76 1.38
CA ALA A 394 -9.85 -11.83 1.15
C ALA A 394 -9.84 -11.25 -0.27
N GLY A 395 -10.10 -12.08 -1.28
CA GLY A 395 -10.14 -11.64 -2.67
C GLY A 395 -11.28 -10.67 -2.97
N ILE A 396 -12.48 -10.93 -2.45
CA ILE A 396 -13.65 -10.04 -2.64
C ILE A 396 -13.48 -8.75 -1.83
N ASP A 397 -12.99 -8.86 -0.60
CA ASP A 397 -12.71 -7.71 0.27
C ASP A 397 -11.71 -6.76 -0.39
N LEU A 398 -10.56 -7.27 -0.84
CA LEU A 398 -9.52 -6.48 -1.52
C LEU A 398 -10.06 -5.84 -2.80
N ALA A 399 -10.69 -6.62 -3.69
CA ALA A 399 -11.21 -6.10 -4.94
C ALA A 399 -12.30 -5.02 -4.72
N ALA A 400 -13.17 -5.23 -3.73
CA ALA A 400 -14.19 -4.24 -3.37
C ALA A 400 -13.56 -2.99 -2.74
N TYR A 401 -12.54 -3.14 -1.89
CA TYR A 401 -11.85 -2.03 -1.25
C TYR A 401 -11.15 -1.15 -2.30
N GLU A 402 -10.36 -1.75 -3.20
CA GLU A 402 -9.68 -1.04 -4.28
C GLU A 402 -10.67 -0.31 -5.19
N THR A 403 -11.75 -0.98 -5.60
CA THR A 403 -12.81 -0.35 -6.42
C THR A 403 -13.45 0.84 -5.70
N LEU A 404 -13.74 0.71 -4.41
CA LEU A 404 -14.34 1.80 -3.62
C LEU A 404 -13.36 2.94 -3.39
N LYS A 405 -12.06 2.65 -3.19
CA LYS A 405 -11.00 3.64 -3.07
C LYS A 405 -10.88 4.45 -4.36
N GLU A 406 -10.84 3.79 -5.51
CA GLU A 406 -10.75 4.44 -6.83
C GLU A 406 -11.98 5.33 -7.13
N MET A 407 -13.18 4.83 -6.79
CA MET A 407 -14.39 5.64 -6.89
C MET A 407 -14.35 6.86 -5.97
N SER A 408 -13.78 6.75 -4.77
CA SER A 408 -13.68 7.89 -3.85
C SER A 408 -12.75 8.98 -4.39
N LYS A 409 -11.62 8.59 -5.00
CA LYS A 409 -10.70 9.53 -5.69
C LYS A 409 -11.37 10.19 -6.89
N THR A 410 -12.23 9.47 -7.62
CA THR A 410 -12.88 10.03 -8.82
C THR A 410 -14.05 10.96 -8.50
N TYR A 411 -14.83 10.68 -7.46
CA TYR A 411 -16.14 11.34 -7.21
C TYR A 411 -16.20 12.22 -5.97
N ILE A 412 -15.28 12.09 -5.00
CA ILE A 412 -15.35 12.78 -3.70
C ILE A 412 -14.20 13.77 -3.50
N LEU A 413 -12.98 13.43 -3.94
CA LEU A 413 -11.81 14.30 -3.83
C LEU A 413 -11.26 14.62 -5.23
N HIS A 414 -11.38 15.87 -5.68
CA HIS A 414 -10.57 16.34 -6.80
C HIS A 414 -9.12 16.49 -6.30
N ASP A 415 -8.22 15.59 -6.73
CA ASP A 415 -6.76 15.62 -6.51
C ASP A 415 -6.23 15.47 -5.06
N GLY A 416 -6.76 14.53 -4.26
CA GLY A 416 -6.18 14.20 -2.95
C GLY A 416 -6.37 12.74 -2.52
N GLU A 417 -5.47 12.23 -1.66
CA GLU A 417 -5.62 10.92 -1.03
C GLU A 417 -6.86 10.90 -0.11
N PRO A 418 -7.64 9.80 -0.09
CA PRO A 418 -8.83 9.70 0.74
C PRO A 418 -8.45 9.74 2.22
N GLY A 419 -9.05 10.67 2.97
CA GLY A 419 -8.80 10.80 4.41
C GLY A 419 -9.22 9.56 5.22
N PRO A 420 -8.77 9.43 6.48
CA PRO A 420 -8.94 8.21 7.28
C PRO A 420 -10.38 7.72 7.44
N LEU A 421 -11.34 8.65 7.53
CA LEU A 421 -12.78 8.34 7.61
C LEU A 421 -13.33 7.71 6.33
N VAL A 422 -12.86 8.15 5.16
CA VAL A 422 -13.27 7.61 3.86
C VAL A 422 -12.70 6.21 3.70
N GLN A 423 -11.42 6.03 4.03
CA GLN A 423 -10.78 4.71 4.01
C GLN A 423 -11.48 3.72 4.95
N LEU A 424 -11.86 4.16 6.17
CA LEU A 424 -12.64 3.35 7.11
C LEU A 424 -14.02 2.98 6.54
N GLY A 425 -14.67 3.91 5.84
CA GLY A 425 -15.92 3.64 5.12
C GLY A 425 -15.76 2.59 4.02
N CYS A 426 -14.75 2.74 3.17
CA CYS A 426 -14.41 1.78 2.13
C CYS A 426 -14.10 0.39 2.70
N GLY A 427 -13.30 0.32 3.77
CA GLY A 427 -12.98 -0.92 4.49
C GLY A 427 -14.20 -1.59 5.11
N THR A 428 -15.12 -0.81 5.67
CA THR A 428 -16.35 -1.36 6.27
C THR A 428 -17.28 -1.96 5.21
N ILE A 429 -17.43 -1.29 4.06
CA ILE A 429 -18.31 -1.75 2.98
C ILE A 429 -17.72 -2.98 2.28
N SER A 430 -16.43 -2.94 1.94
CA SER A 430 -15.72 -4.08 1.35
C SER A 430 -15.76 -5.31 2.25
N GLY A 431 -15.46 -5.14 3.55
CA GLY A 431 -15.49 -6.22 4.52
C GLY A 431 -16.88 -6.82 4.69
N ALA A 432 -17.93 -5.99 4.69
CA ALA A 432 -19.32 -6.47 4.75
C ALA A 432 -19.73 -7.25 3.50
N LEU A 433 -19.29 -6.82 2.30
CA LEU A 433 -19.52 -7.54 1.05
C LEU A 433 -18.81 -8.89 1.04
N GLY A 434 -17.52 -8.91 1.38
CA GLY A 434 -16.74 -10.14 1.51
C GLY A 434 -17.40 -11.11 2.49
N ALA A 435 -17.77 -10.64 3.68
CA ALA A 435 -18.41 -11.44 4.72
C ALA A 435 -19.76 -12.02 4.26
N THR A 436 -20.56 -11.24 3.52
CA THR A 436 -21.85 -11.68 2.98
C THR A 436 -21.67 -12.82 1.97
N CYS A 437 -20.68 -12.72 1.08
CA CYS A 437 -20.41 -13.74 0.07
C CYS A 437 -19.99 -15.08 0.70
N VAL A 438 -19.20 -15.07 1.77
CA VAL A 438 -18.76 -16.29 2.46
C VAL A 438 -19.68 -16.72 3.60
N TYR A 439 -20.74 -15.97 3.88
CA TYR A 439 -21.67 -16.21 4.98
C TYR A 439 -22.26 -17.64 5.01
N PRO A 440 -22.65 -18.26 3.87
CA PRO A 440 -23.06 -19.67 3.84
C PRO A 440 -22.05 -20.63 4.49
N LEU A 441 -20.76 -20.44 4.21
CA LEU A 441 -19.69 -21.27 4.77
C LEU A 441 -19.51 -21.00 6.26
N GLN A 442 -19.70 -19.76 6.71
CA GLN A 442 -19.69 -19.42 8.14
C GLN A 442 -20.82 -20.12 8.90
N VAL A 443 -22.04 -20.14 8.37
CA VAL A 443 -23.17 -20.84 9.02
C VAL A 443 -22.90 -22.34 9.12
N ILE A 444 -22.40 -22.97 8.04
CA ILE A 444 -22.05 -24.39 8.06
C ILE A 444 -20.93 -24.67 9.08
N ARG A 445 -19.90 -23.82 9.11
CA ARG A 445 -18.83 -23.89 10.11
C ARG A 445 -19.39 -23.86 11.53
N THR A 446 -20.18 -22.85 11.88
CA THR A 446 -20.71 -22.67 13.24
C THR A 446 -21.59 -23.83 13.67
N ARG A 447 -22.46 -24.34 12.78
CA ARG A 447 -23.31 -25.51 13.06
C ARG A 447 -22.49 -26.79 13.30
N LEU A 448 -21.46 -27.03 12.50
CA LEU A 448 -20.55 -28.16 12.71
C LEU A 448 -19.80 -28.04 14.04
N GLN A 449 -19.35 -26.84 14.39
CA GLN A 449 -18.61 -26.58 15.62
C GLN A 449 -19.47 -26.79 16.88
N ALA A 450 -20.71 -26.32 16.84
CA ALA A 450 -21.67 -26.43 17.94
C ALA A 450 -22.22 -27.86 18.15
N THR A 451 -22.02 -28.76 17.18
CA THR A 451 -22.56 -30.12 17.26
C THR A 451 -21.78 -30.97 18.26
N HIS A 452 -22.48 -31.41 19.32
CA HIS A 452 -22.00 -32.38 20.29
C HIS A 452 -22.26 -33.81 19.81
N SER A 453 -21.37 -34.74 20.12
CA SER A 453 -21.51 -36.15 19.69
C SER A 453 -22.67 -36.90 20.37
N LYS A 454 -23.28 -36.32 21.42
CA LYS A 454 -24.49 -36.82 22.11
C LYS A 454 -25.80 -36.18 21.64
N ALA A 455 -25.77 -35.32 20.62
CA ALA A 455 -27.00 -34.74 20.07
C ALA A 455 -27.84 -35.82 19.36
N ASP A 456 -29.17 -35.70 19.40
CA ASP A 456 -30.11 -36.70 18.84
C ASP A 456 -29.94 -36.94 17.33
N ALA A 457 -29.33 -35.99 16.60
CA ALA A 457 -29.02 -36.13 15.18
C ALA A 457 -27.74 -35.34 14.80
N PRO A 458 -26.54 -35.88 15.07
CA PRO A 458 -25.30 -35.18 14.76
C PRO A 458 -25.12 -35.06 13.24
N TYR A 459 -24.59 -33.93 12.79
CA TYR A 459 -24.24 -33.75 11.39
C TYR A 459 -23.01 -34.60 11.02
N LYS A 460 -23.08 -35.29 9.88
CA LYS A 460 -22.00 -36.17 9.40
C LYS A 460 -20.86 -35.40 8.72
N GLY A 461 -21.14 -34.20 8.21
CA GLY A 461 -20.15 -33.36 7.53
C GLY A 461 -20.76 -32.11 6.92
N MET A 462 -19.94 -31.34 6.20
CA MET A 462 -20.33 -30.07 5.57
C MET A 462 -21.55 -30.21 4.65
N LEU A 463 -21.55 -31.20 3.77
CA LEU A 463 -22.63 -31.41 2.80
C LEU A 463 -23.95 -31.75 3.50
N ASP A 464 -23.91 -32.55 4.56
CA ASP A 464 -25.08 -32.90 5.35
C ASP A 464 -25.69 -31.67 6.04
N VAL A 465 -24.85 -30.80 6.63
CA VAL A 465 -25.31 -29.52 7.18
C VAL A 465 -25.93 -28.65 6.09
N PHE A 466 -25.25 -28.50 4.95
CA PHE A 466 -25.72 -27.66 3.85
C PHE A 466 -27.10 -28.10 3.36
N TRP A 467 -27.27 -29.39 3.06
CA TRP A 467 -28.54 -29.91 2.55
C TRP A 467 -29.67 -29.84 3.58
N ARG A 468 -29.41 -30.19 4.85
CA ARG A 468 -30.42 -30.07 5.91
C ARG A 468 -30.82 -28.62 6.16
N THR A 469 -29.86 -27.70 6.17
CA THR A 469 -30.12 -26.26 6.29
C THR A 469 -31.01 -25.79 5.14
N LEU A 470 -30.69 -26.21 3.92
CA LEU A 470 -31.46 -25.84 2.73
C LEU A 470 -32.89 -26.40 2.76
N GLN A 471 -33.07 -27.65 3.22
CA GLN A 471 -34.38 -28.31 3.30
C GLN A 471 -35.28 -27.76 4.41
N HIS A 472 -34.73 -27.46 5.58
CA HIS A 472 -35.52 -27.03 6.75
C HIS A 472 -35.76 -25.52 6.81
N GLU A 473 -34.83 -24.71 6.30
CA GLU A 473 -34.82 -23.26 6.52
C GLU A 473 -34.82 -22.44 5.21
N GLY A 474 -34.58 -23.09 4.07
CA GLY A 474 -34.53 -22.48 2.75
C GLY A 474 -33.32 -21.57 2.53
N PHE A 475 -33.24 -20.95 1.34
CA PHE A 475 -32.14 -20.05 0.97
C PHE A 475 -32.04 -18.79 1.83
N ARG A 476 -33.10 -18.43 2.56
CA ARG A 476 -33.17 -17.18 3.33
C ARG A 476 -32.15 -17.15 4.48
N VAL A 477 -31.94 -18.27 5.18
CA VAL A 477 -30.97 -18.34 6.30
C VAL A 477 -29.52 -18.15 5.84
N LEU A 478 -29.21 -18.46 4.58
CA LEU A 478 -27.91 -18.21 3.97
C LEU A 478 -27.62 -16.71 3.74
N GLY A 479 -28.57 -15.80 4.00
CA GLY A 479 -28.38 -14.34 3.87
C GLY A 479 -28.94 -13.47 5.01
N THR A 480 -29.54 -14.03 6.06
CA THR A 480 -30.39 -13.23 6.99
C THR A 480 -29.64 -12.54 8.15
N VAL A 481 -28.42 -12.94 8.53
CA VAL A 481 -27.75 -12.41 9.74
C VAL A 481 -26.72 -11.30 9.45
N VAL A 482 -26.65 -10.77 8.22
CA VAL A 482 -25.80 -9.58 7.93
C VAL A 482 -26.40 -8.30 8.55
N VAL A 483 -27.67 -8.34 8.97
CA VAL A 483 -28.43 -7.17 9.44
C VAL A 483 -28.06 -6.72 10.86
N SER A 484 -27.43 -7.57 11.68
CA SER A 484 -27.12 -7.21 13.08
C SER A 484 -25.75 -6.57 13.32
N ASP A 485 -24.85 -6.56 12.32
CA ASP A 485 -23.48 -6.01 12.43
C ASP A 485 -23.30 -4.67 11.68
N SER A 486 -24.36 -4.16 11.03
CA SER A 486 -24.28 -2.99 10.13
C SER A 486 -25.22 -1.85 10.58
N ASN A 487 -24.68 -0.64 10.72
CA ASN A 487 -25.45 0.60 10.92
C ASN A 487 -26.50 0.76 9.79
N PRO A 488 -27.78 1.14 10.05
CA PRO A 488 -28.85 1.15 9.05
C PRO A 488 -28.62 1.99 7.77
N PRO A 489 -27.82 3.09 7.75
CA PRO A 489 -27.52 3.77 6.48
C PRO A 489 -26.58 2.99 5.56
N VAL A 490 -25.68 2.16 6.10
CA VAL A 490 -24.75 1.31 5.33
C VAL A 490 -25.49 0.18 4.63
N LEU A 491 -26.51 -0.39 5.28
CA LEU A 491 -27.34 -1.47 4.75
C LEU A 491 -28.18 -1.04 3.53
N ARG A 492 -28.63 0.21 3.48
CA ARG A 492 -29.35 0.75 2.30
C ARG A 492 -28.42 0.91 1.11
N SER A 493 -27.18 1.35 1.33
CA SER A 493 -26.16 1.43 0.29
C SER A 493 -25.68 0.05 -0.16
N ALA A 494 -25.48 -0.89 0.77
CA ALA A 494 -25.08 -2.27 0.47
C ALA A 494 -26.19 -3.08 -0.22
N THR A 495 -27.46 -2.90 0.14
CA THR A 495 -28.59 -3.56 -0.56
C THR A 495 -28.87 -2.93 -1.92
N LYS A 496 -28.61 -1.63 -2.10
CA LYS A 496 -28.59 -0.98 -3.41
C LYS A 496 -27.43 -1.51 -4.26
N LEU A 497 -26.22 -1.62 -3.68
CA LEU A 497 -25.04 -2.23 -4.31
C LEU A 497 -25.24 -3.72 -4.64
N LEU A 498 -25.90 -4.52 -3.80
CA LEU A 498 -26.23 -5.94 -4.08
C LEU A 498 -27.32 -6.10 -5.15
N ARG A 499 -28.26 -5.15 -5.22
CA ARG A 499 -29.26 -5.07 -6.29
C ARG A 499 -28.61 -4.66 -7.61
N ASP A 500 -27.63 -3.76 -7.55
CA ASP A 500 -26.73 -3.44 -8.65
C ASP A 500 -25.76 -4.61 -8.93
N PHE A 501 -25.41 -5.43 -7.94
CA PHE A 501 -24.57 -6.62 -8.09
C PHE A 501 -25.29 -7.77 -8.80
N SER A 502 -26.62 -7.85 -8.73
CA SER A 502 -27.40 -8.73 -9.61
C SER A 502 -27.30 -8.29 -11.08
N ARG A 503 -27.13 -6.98 -11.36
CA ARG A 503 -26.73 -6.47 -12.68
C ARG A 503 -25.24 -6.72 -12.96
N VAL A 504 -24.38 -6.73 -11.93
CA VAL A 504 -22.97 -7.16 -12.06
C VAL A 504 -22.86 -8.66 -12.38
N SER A 505 -23.77 -9.52 -11.93
CA SER A 505 -23.84 -10.94 -12.33
C SER A 505 -24.21 -11.10 -13.82
N GLU A 506 -25.07 -10.23 -14.36
CA GLU A 506 -25.28 -10.11 -15.81
C GLU A 506 -24.05 -9.54 -16.54
N LEU A 507 -23.35 -8.56 -15.95
CA LEU A 507 -22.07 -8.06 -16.47
C LEU A 507 -20.93 -9.08 -16.35
N LEU A 508 -20.96 -9.99 -15.38
CA LEU A 508 -20.00 -11.08 -15.19
C LEU A 508 -20.29 -12.23 -16.18
N LYS A 509 -21.55 -12.43 -16.58
CA LYS A 509 -21.90 -13.30 -17.71
C LYS A 509 -21.47 -12.69 -19.05
N LEU A 510 -21.45 -11.36 -19.17
CA LEU A 510 -20.82 -10.63 -20.27
C LEU A 510 -19.28 -10.69 -20.19
N SER A 511 -18.69 -10.64 -19.00
CA SER A 511 -17.24 -10.76 -18.75
C SER A 511 -16.72 -12.18 -18.95
N ARG A 512 -17.56 -13.22 -18.85
CA ARG A 512 -17.18 -14.60 -19.17
C ARG A 512 -17.00 -14.85 -20.68
N LYS A 513 -17.40 -13.91 -21.54
CA LYS A 513 -16.97 -13.83 -22.95
C LYS A 513 -15.62 -13.12 -23.13
N MET A 514 -15.03 -12.61 -22.05
CA MET A 514 -13.88 -11.71 -22.06
C MET A 514 -12.78 -12.20 -21.11
N VAL A 515 -12.47 -13.49 -21.17
CA VAL A 515 -11.20 -14.01 -20.63
C VAL A 515 -10.31 -14.37 -21.82
N LEU A 516 -9.15 -13.71 -21.84
CA LEU A 516 -7.98 -13.85 -22.73
C LEU A 516 -8.07 -13.19 -24.12
N SER A 517 -7.93 -11.87 -24.16
CA SER A 517 -7.08 -11.25 -25.19
C SER A 517 -6.57 -9.87 -24.75
N ASN A 518 -5.27 -9.85 -24.41
CA ASN A 518 -4.37 -8.71 -24.27
C ASN A 518 -4.58 -7.76 -23.08
N ASP A 519 -3.70 -7.90 -22.09
CA ASP A 519 -3.17 -6.76 -21.34
C ASP A 519 -2.63 -5.74 -22.36
N ILE A 520 -3.36 -4.64 -22.56
CA ILE A 520 -2.89 -3.53 -23.39
C ILE A 520 -2.37 -2.48 -22.42
N ASP A 521 -1.05 -2.38 -22.34
CA ASP A 521 -0.35 -1.25 -21.74
C ASP A 521 -0.93 0.06 -22.34
N LEU A 522 -1.63 0.83 -21.51
CA LEU A 522 -2.29 2.07 -21.91
C LEU A 522 -1.28 3.21 -22.14
N LEU A 523 -0.07 3.09 -21.58
CA LEU A 523 1.03 4.01 -21.78
C LEU A 523 1.84 3.64 -23.04
N ASN A 524 1.92 2.34 -23.40
CA ASN A 524 2.55 1.85 -24.63
C ASN A 524 1.62 0.95 -25.47
N PRO A 525 0.57 1.50 -26.10
CA PRO A 525 -0.32 0.70 -26.94
C PRO A 525 0.46 0.11 -28.12
N PRO A 526 0.31 -1.20 -28.43
CA PRO A 526 1.05 -1.82 -29.52
C PRO A 526 0.75 -1.13 -30.86
N ALA A 527 1.79 -0.86 -31.65
CA ALA A 527 1.73 -0.03 -32.86
C ALA A 527 0.66 -0.47 -33.88
N GLU A 528 0.33 -1.76 -33.91
CA GLU A 528 -0.70 -2.33 -34.79
C GLU A 528 -2.12 -1.89 -34.42
N LEU A 529 -2.35 -1.57 -33.15
CA LEU A 529 -3.62 -1.12 -32.59
C LEU A 529 -3.80 0.39 -32.79
N GLU A 530 -2.71 1.16 -32.66
CA GLU A 530 -2.69 2.58 -33.00
C GLU A 530 -2.90 2.87 -34.50
N LYS A 531 -2.35 2.02 -35.39
CA LYS A 531 -2.57 2.12 -36.84
C LYS A 531 -4.05 2.03 -37.23
N ARG A 532 -4.85 1.28 -36.47
CA ARG A 532 -6.30 1.11 -36.70
C ARG A 532 -7.13 2.29 -36.17
N LYS A 533 -6.56 3.13 -35.29
CA LYS A 533 -7.22 4.33 -34.76
C LYS A 533 -7.12 5.50 -35.74
N HIS A 534 -8.14 6.37 -35.71
CA HIS A 534 -8.15 7.61 -36.48
C HIS A 534 -6.98 8.51 -36.05
N LYS A 535 -6.39 9.29 -36.99
CA LYS A 535 -5.18 10.10 -36.75
C LYS A 535 -5.25 11.07 -35.56
N LEU A 536 -6.46 11.55 -35.22
CA LEU A 536 -6.72 12.45 -34.08
C LEU A 536 -6.96 11.72 -32.75
N LYS A 537 -6.97 10.37 -32.75
CA LYS A 537 -7.23 9.52 -31.58
C LYS A 537 -6.04 8.62 -31.24
N ARG A 538 -4.86 8.91 -31.80
CA ARG A 538 -3.59 8.24 -31.48
C ARG A 538 -2.93 8.96 -30.31
N LEU A 539 -2.21 8.23 -29.47
CA LEU A 539 -1.53 8.81 -28.31
C LEU A 539 -0.44 9.78 -28.77
N VAL A 540 0.33 9.37 -29.80
CA VAL A 540 1.30 10.22 -30.49
C VAL A 540 0.78 10.56 -31.91
N PRO A 541 0.51 11.84 -32.22
CA PRO A 541 0.05 12.24 -33.55
C PRO A 541 1.12 12.00 -34.61
N THR A 542 0.89 11.03 -35.49
CA THR A 542 1.79 10.72 -36.63
C THR A 542 1.06 10.87 -37.97
N PRO A 543 1.73 11.40 -39.01
CA PRO A 543 1.11 11.52 -40.33
C PRO A 543 0.87 10.13 -40.96
N ASN A 544 -0.29 9.95 -41.59
CA ASN A 544 -0.60 8.74 -42.38
C ASN A 544 0.13 8.69 -43.72
N SER A 545 0.72 9.80 -44.12
CA SER A 545 1.49 9.93 -45.35
C SER A 545 2.93 9.48 -45.15
N PHE A 546 3.49 8.83 -46.16
CA PHE A 546 4.85 8.35 -46.19
C PHE A 546 5.51 8.60 -47.55
N PHE A 547 6.84 8.53 -47.58
CA PHE A 547 7.62 8.47 -48.82
C PHE A 547 7.76 7.02 -49.27
N MET A 548 7.68 6.80 -50.58
CA MET A 548 7.81 5.50 -51.22
C MET A 548 8.84 5.56 -52.33
N ASP A 549 9.64 4.52 -52.46
CA ASP A 549 10.52 4.33 -53.60
C ASP A 549 9.73 3.61 -54.70
N VAL A 550 9.50 4.30 -55.82
CA VAL A 550 8.77 3.76 -56.98
C VAL A 550 9.79 3.35 -58.04
N LYS A 551 9.72 2.09 -58.45
CA LYS A 551 10.53 1.54 -59.54
C LYS A 551 9.80 1.76 -60.86
N CYS A 552 10.44 2.48 -61.77
CA CYS A 552 9.93 2.68 -63.12
C CYS A 552 9.93 1.37 -63.92
N GLN A 553 8.85 1.05 -64.63
CA GLN A 553 8.79 -0.14 -65.47
C GLN A 553 9.66 -0.05 -66.72
N GLY A 554 9.85 1.16 -67.27
CA GLY A 554 10.60 1.36 -68.52
C GLY A 554 12.12 1.23 -68.35
N CYS A 555 12.68 1.93 -67.36
CA CYS A 555 14.15 2.02 -67.18
C CYS A 555 14.65 1.46 -65.84
N PHE A 556 13.77 0.87 -65.02
CA PHE A 556 14.07 0.32 -63.69
C PHE A 556 14.66 1.31 -62.67
N ASN A 557 14.78 2.59 -63.01
CA ASN A 557 15.24 3.62 -62.10
C ASN A 557 14.25 3.80 -60.94
N ILE A 558 14.81 4.04 -59.75
CA ILE A 558 14.04 4.19 -58.52
C ILE A 558 13.92 5.68 -58.22
N THR A 559 12.70 6.16 -58.02
CA THR A 559 12.42 7.56 -57.68
C THR A 559 11.60 7.61 -56.40
N THR A 560 12.03 8.41 -55.43
CA THR A 560 11.27 8.61 -54.20
C THR A 560 10.07 9.53 -54.48
N VAL A 561 8.87 9.05 -54.16
CA VAL A 561 7.57 9.71 -54.39
C VAL A 561 6.84 9.83 -53.06
N PHE A 562 6.12 10.94 -52.85
CA PHE A 562 5.27 11.11 -51.69
C PHE A 562 3.89 10.46 -51.91
N SER A 563 3.43 9.64 -50.96
CA SER A 563 2.16 8.89 -51.05
C SER A 563 0.90 9.75 -51.27
N HIS A 564 0.95 11.04 -50.94
CA HIS A 564 -0.15 11.99 -51.13
C HIS A 564 0.29 13.15 -52.05
N SER A 565 1.09 12.85 -53.08
CA SER A 565 1.53 13.85 -54.07
C SER A 565 0.33 14.60 -54.66
N GLN A 566 0.44 15.93 -54.74
CA GLN A 566 -0.55 16.81 -55.38
C GLN A 566 -0.24 17.04 -56.86
N THR A 567 0.94 16.63 -57.32
CA THR A 567 1.41 16.78 -58.69
C THR A 567 1.71 15.43 -59.32
N VAL A 568 1.68 15.39 -60.66
CA VAL A 568 2.09 14.23 -61.44
C VAL A 568 3.60 14.06 -61.31
N VAL A 569 4.06 12.86 -60.95
CA VAL A 569 5.49 12.57 -60.82
C VAL A 569 5.94 11.70 -61.99
N VAL A 570 7.00 12.12 -62.65
CA VAL A 570 7.61 11.42 -63.79
C VAL A 570 8.98 10.85 -63.40
N CYS A 571 9.39 9.79 -64.09
CA CYS A 571 10.71 9.22 -63.90
C CYS A 571 11.78 10.17 -64.42
N GLY A 572 12.78 10.48 -63.61
CA GLY A 572 13.88 11.37 -64.01
C GLY A 572 14.73 10.86 -65.18
N ASN A 573 14.67 9.55 -65.52
CA ASN A 573 15.52 8.95 -66.56
C ASN A 573 14.81 8.74 -67.91
N CYS A 574 13.55 8.31 -67.92
CA CYS A 574 12.80 8.02 -69.16
C CYS A 574 11.51 8.85 -69.32
N GLN A 575 11.28 9.83 -68.44
CA GLN A 575 10.11 10.72 -68.40
C GLN A 575 8.73 10.03 -68.33
N THR A 576 8.69 8.71 -68.16
CA THR A 576 7.44 7.97 -67.98
C THR A 576 6.76 8.41 -66.68
N VAL A 577 5.44 8.61 -66.74
CA VAL A 577 4.63 8.96 -65.56
C VAL A 577 4.67 7.81 -64.56
N LEU A 578 5.06 8.10 -63.32
CA LEU A 578 5.13 7.14 -62.22
C LEU A 578 3.87 7.17 -61.37
N CYS A 579 3.29 8.35 -61.15
CA CYS A 579 2.03 8.49 -60.41
C CYS A 579 1.24 9.75 -60.77
N GLN A 580 -0.08 9.71 -60.55
CA GLN A 580 -1.01 10.82 -60.73
C GLN A 580 -1.82 11.09 -59.43
N PRO A 581 -2.19 12.34 -59.13
CA PRO A 581 -2.97 12.68 -57.94
C PRO A 581 -4.45 12.31 -58.10
N THR A 582 -5.08 11.73 -57.07
CA THR A 582 -6.53 11.40 -57.07
C THR A 582 -7.30 12.05 -55.92
N GLY A 583 -6.94 13.28 -55.53
CA GLY A 583 -7.64 14.06 -54.50
C GLY A 583 -7.36 13.66 -53.04
N GLY A 584 -6.56 12.61 -52.80
CA GLY A 584 -6.20 12.18 -51.45
C GLY A 584 -5.07 11.17 -51.36
N LYS A 585 -4.69 10.50 -52.46
CA LYS A 585 -3.50 9.64 -52.56
C LYS A 585 -2.92 9.76 -53.97
N ALA A 586 -1.65 9.42 -54.12
CA ALA A 586 -1.03 9.23 -55.43
C ALA A 586 -1.41 7.84 -55.98
N ARG A 587 -1.99 7.80 -57.18
CA ARG A 587 -2.25 6.56 -57.93
C ARG A 587 -1.04 6.24 -58.79
N LEU A 588 -0.44 5.08 -58.60
CA LEU A 588 0.68 4.61 -59.42
C LEU A 588 0.19 4.21 -60.82
N THR A 589 1.05 4.44 -61.81
CA THR A 589 0.85 3.94 -63.17
C THR A 589 0.91 2.40 -63.18
N GLU A 590 0.07 1.75 -63.97
CA GLU A 590 0.05 0.29 -64.09
C GLU A 590 1.45 -0.24 -64.45
N GLY A 591 1.90 -1.29 -63.75
CA GLY A 591 3.23 -1.89 -63.94
C GLY A 591 4.37 -1.26 -63.13
N CYS A 592 4.16 -0.11 -62.46
CA CYS A 592 5.13 0.42 -61.50
C CYS A 592 5.00 -0.29 -60.14
N SER A 593 6.10 -0.78 -59.59
CA SER A 593 6.16 -1.37 -58.24
C SER A 593 6.70 -0.34 -57.24
N PHE A 594 6.21 -0.35 -56.01
CA PHE A 594 6.72 0.53 -54.95
C PHE A 594 7.10 -0.23 -53.69
N ARG A 595 8.02 0.35 -52.92
CA ARG A 595 8.27 -0.02 -51.52
C ARG A 595 8.15 1.23 -50.64
N LYS A 596 7.63 1.07 -49.43
CA LYS A 596 7.64 2.16 -48.44
C LYS A 596 9.09 2.41 -48.02
N LYS A 597 9.51 3.68 -48.02
CA LYS A 597 10.81 4.06 -47.47
C LYS A 597 10.69 4.00 -45.95
N VAL A 598 11.44 3.11 -45.31
CA VAL A 598 11.52 3.00 -43.85
C VAL A 598 12.61 3.98 -43.42
N ASP A 599 12.31 4.82 -42.42
CA ASP A 599 13.27 5.79 -41.88
C ASP A 599 14.47 5.11 -41.24
#